data_AF-A0A9D6HXC8-F1
#
_entry.id   AF-A0A9D6HXC8-F1
#
_cell.length_a   1.000
_cell.length_b   1.000
_cell.length_c   1.000
_cell.angle_alpha   90.00
_cell.angle_beta   90.00
_cell.angle_gamma   90.00
#
_symmetry.space_group_name_H-M   'P 1'
#
loop_
_entity.id
_entity.type
_entity.pdbx_description
1 polymer ?
#
loop_
_entity_poly.entity_id
_entity_poly.type
_entity_poly.pdbx_seq_one_letter_code
_entity_poly.pdbx_strand_id
1 'polypeptide(L)'
;MSRFRRVFAGVVTLSVLALLVFGLFNLQAIEDWLRLRNYTPPAAIAAIAKADTMTDDAKHIFYVTHPDLINEANAFRQSCPSFEQTIVLGCYHSGFSSAIYIYNVQDTRLNGVVEVTAAHEMLHAAYDRLGQDDKSRINGLLNDFYSNDLRDKRVLETIDTYKQTEPDELLNEMHSIFATEVGGLTFELESYYQRYFGNRSAVVAFASKYADEFASRIATIKDYEQQLVTLKAKIDSQEQALGSQLEQLEADRRRLDSLRASGQIGEYNAAVPAFNGAVNDYNDGVVQLRADIAQYNQLVAAHNALAAELSSLYDSLDTSLAPQTAR
;
A
#
# COMPACT_ATOMS: atom_id res chain seq x y z
N MET A 1 33.74 -63.37 28.35
CA MET A 1 34.11 -62.06 27.78
C MET A 1 33.56 -61.81 26.36
N SER A 2 33.41 -62.83 25.49
CA SER A 2 32.96 -62.63 24.09
C SER A 2 31.48 -62.24 23.94
N ARG A 3 30.57 -62.80 24.75
CA ARG A 3 29.13 -62.44 24.71
C ARG A 3 28.87 -60.99 25.15
N PHE A 4 29.53 -60.54 26.23
CA PHE A 4 29.42 -59.16 26.71
C PHE A 4 29.90 -58.14 25.67
N ARG A 5 31.05 -58.41 25.00
CA ARG A 5 31.54 -57.56 23.89
C ARG A 5 30.58 -57.50 22.71
N ARG A 6 29.92 -58.61 22.34
CA ARG A 6 28.93 -58.63 21.25
C ARG A 6 27.65 -57.88 21.61
N VAL A 7 27.16 -58.05 22.83
CA VAL A 7 25.99 -57.31 23.33
C VAL A 7 26.29 -55.82 23.40
N PHE A 8 27.45 -55.44 23.95
CA PHE A 8 27.88 -54.04 24.01
C PHE A 8 28.04 -53.43 22.61
N ALA A 9 28.71 -54.12 21.68
CA ALA A 9 28.83 -53.65 20.30
C ALA A 9 27.46 -53.53 19.61
N GLY A 10 26.54 -54.47 19.82
CA GLY A 10 25.18 -54.41 19.29
C GLY A 10 24.39 -53.21 19.84
N VAL A 11 24.50 -52.93 21.13
CA VAL A 11 23.86 -51.77 21.77
C VAL A 11 24.44 -50.45 21.24
N VAL A 12 25.76 -50.35 21.08
CA VAL A 12 26.40 -49.16 20.51
C VAL A 12 25.94 -48.94 19.06
N THR A 13 25.95 -49.98 18.22
CA THR A 13 25.49 -49.86 16.83
C THR A 13 24.02 -49.47 16.74
N LEU A 14 23.14 -50.06 17.56
CA LEU A 14 21.73 -49.68 17.60
C LEU A 14 21.53 -48.25 18.10
N SER A 15 22.33 -47.79 19.06
CA SER A 15 22.28 -46.42 19.57
C SER A 15 22.72 -45.41 18.50
N VAL A 16 23.78 -45.73 17.74
CA VAL A 16 24.23 -44.89 16.63
C VAL A 16 23.19 -44.84 15.52
N LEU A 17 22.59 -45.98 15.15
CA LEU A 17 21.50 -46.02 14.16
C LEU A 17 20.27 -45.25 14.63
N ALA A 18 19.89 -45.38 15.90
CA ALA A 18 18.79 -44.61 16.49
C ALA A 18 19.08 -43.11 16.47
N LEU A 19 20.32 -42.68 16.77
CA LEU A 19 20.73 -41.28 16.69
C LEU A 19 20.75 -40.75 15.26
N LEU A 20 21.16 -41.56 14.28
CA LEU A 20 21.13 -41.19 12.86
C LEU A 20 19.69 -41.03 12.36
N VAL A 21 18.82 -41.99 12.67
CA VAL A 21 17.40 -41.92 12.31
C VAL A 21 16.73 -40.74 13.01
N PHE A 22 16.98 -40.53 14.31
CA PHE A 22 16.49 -39.37 15.04
C PHE A 22 17.00 -38.05 14.43
N GLY A 23 18.29 -37.99 14.07
CA GLY A 23 18.88 -36.85 13.38
C GLY A 23 18.20 -36.54 12.06
N LEU A 24 17.91 -37.56 11.24
CA LEU A 24 17.20 -37.41 9.97
C LEU A 24 15.77 -36.86 10.14
N PHE A 25 15.03 -37.32 11.15
CA PHE A 25 13.68 -36.82 11.43
C PHE A 25 13.66 -35.43 12.11
N ASN A 26 14.79 -34.95 12.63
CA ASN A 26 14.91 -33.68 13.34
C ASN A 26 15.89 -32.71 12.67
N LEU A 27 16.23 -32.91 11.39
CA LEU A 27 17.19 -32.07 10.67
C LEU A 27 16.84 -30.59 10.76
N GLN A 28 15.56 -30.24 10.56
CA GLN A 28 15.09 -28.85 10.66
C GLN A 28 15.35 -28.27 12.07
N ALA A 29 15.00 -29.01 13.12
CA ALA A 29 15.18 -28.55 14.50
C ALA A 29 16.68 -28.41 14.86
N ILE A 30 17.53 -29.29 14.32
CA ILE A 30 18.98 -29.21 14.51
C ILE A 30 19.56 -28.01 13.76
N GLU A 31 19.16 -27.78 12.51
CA GLU A 31 19.59 -26.61 11.72
C GLU A 31 19.16 -25.31 12.40
N ASP A 32 17.89 -25.24 12.82
CA ASP A 32 17.35 -24.08 13.51
C ASP A 32 18.11 -23.81 14.81
N TRP A 33 18.38 -24.84 15.61
CA TRP A 33 19.14 -24.71 16.85
C TRP A 33 20.56 -24.20 16.58
N LEU A 34 21.22 -24.68 15.53
CA LEU A 34 22.56 -24.23 15.16
C LEU A 34 22.57 -22.77 14.71
N ARG A 35 21.60 -22.37 13.89
CA ARG A 35 21.46 -20.99 13.40
C ARG A 35 21.10 -20.00 14.51
N LEU A 36 20.21 -20.38 15.41
CA LEU A 36 19.82 -19.54 16.54
C LEU A 36 20.85 -19.57 17.69
N ARG A 37 21.88 -20.41 17.59
CA ARG A 37 22.91 -20.51 18.62
C ARG A 37 23.70 -19.20 18.71
N ASN A 38 23.60 -18.53 19.85
CA ASN A 38 24.17 -17.21 20.10
C ASN A 38 23.59 -16.10 19.21
N TYR A 39 22.47 -16.34 18.52
CA TYR A 39 21.74 -15.29 17.82
C TYR A 39 20.97 -14.45 18.84
N THR A 40 21.01 -13.13 18.66
CA THR A 40 20.14 -12.18 19.37
C THR A 40 19.53 -11.28 18.30
N PRO A 41 18.19 -11.26 18.16
CA PRO A 41 17.56 -10.44 17.13
C PRO A 41 17.88 -8.96 17.38
N PRO A 42 18.21 -8.18 16.33
CA PRO A 42 18.29 -6.74 16.44
C PRO A 42 17.01 -6.15 17.03
N ALA A 43 17.12 -5.05 17.78
CA ALA A 43 15.97 -4.46 18.47
C ALA A 43 14.82 -4.09 17.52
N ALA A 44 15.13 -3.60 16.31
CA ALA A 44 14.14 -3.29 15.28
C ALA A 44 13.39 -4.55 14.80
N ILE A 45 14.12 -5.63 14.52
CA ILE A 45 13.56 -6.94 14.14
C ILE A 45 12.65 -7.50 15.23
N ALA A 46 13.07 -7.44 16.49
CA ALA A 46 12.25 -7.90 17.61
C ALA A 46 11.01 -7.03 17.82
N ALA A 47 11.09 -5.73 17.53
CA ALA A 47 9.95 -4.81 17.56
C ALA A 47 8.93 -5.13 16.46
N ILE A 48 9.38 -5.42 15.24
CA ILE A 48 8.54 -5.84 14.11
C ILE A 48 7.79 -7.12 14.47
N ALA A 49 8.49 -8.19 14.89
CA ALA A 49 7.86 -9.44 15.26
C ALA A 49 6.83 -9.29 16.40
N LYS A 50 7.06 -8.34 17.32
CA LYS A 50 6.09 -7.99 18.37
C LYS A 50 4.89 -7.23 17.81
N ALA A 51 5.10 -6.27 16.92
CA ALA A 51 4.05 -5.47 16.28
C ALA A 51 3.11 -6.35 15.44
N ASP A 52 3.68 -7.30 14.71
CA ASP A 52 2.94 -8.32 13.93
C ASP A 52 2.24 -9.35 14.80
N THR A 53 2.44 -9.30 16.11
CA THR A 53 1.89 -10.26 17.07
C THR A 53 2.33 -11.70 16.79
N MET A 54 3.55 -11.88 16.26
CA MET A 54 4.09 -13.20 15.97
C MET A 54 4.07 -14.07 17.23
N THR A 55 3.56 -15.29 17.10
CA THR A 55 3.67 -16.33 18.12
C THR A 55 5.13 -16.71 18.35
N ASP A 56 5.42 -17.50 19.38
CA ASP A 56 6.79 -17.96 19.61
C ASP A 56 7.29 -18.85 18.47
N ASP A 57 6.40 -19.65 17.86
CA ASP A 57 6.71 -20.45 16.68
C ASP A 57 7.01 -19.58 15.45
N ALA A 58 6.22 -18.53 15.20
CA ALA A 58 6.50 -17.59 14.11
C ALA A 58 7.78 -16.78 14.36
N LYS A 59 8.04 -16.33 15.60
CA LYS A 59 9.31 -15.67 15.94
C LYS A 59 10.50 -16.59 15.70
N HIS A 60 10.39 -17.86 16.03
CA HIS A 60 11.43 -18.84 15.77
C HIS A 60 11.71 -18.95 14.26
N ILE A 61 10.66 -19.11 13.44
CA ILE A 61 10.76 -19.15 11.96
C ILE A 61 11.31 -17.84 11.40
N PHE A 62 10.93 -16.70 11.98
CA PHE A 62 11.42 -15.40 11.55
C PHE A 62 12.89 -15.19 11.93
N TYR A 63 13.32 -15.55 13.14
CA TYR A 63 14.68 -15.28 13.60
C TYR A 63 15.72 -16.23 13.02
N VAL A 64 15.34 -17.46 12.69
CA VAL A 64 16.27 -18.43 12.09
C VAL A 64 16.72 -18.03 10.69
N THR A 65 15.90 -17.24 9.98
CA THR A 65 16.24 -16.64 8.69
C THR A 65 17.07 -15.35 8.83
N HIS A 66 17.48 -14.95 10.04
CA HIS A 66 18.34 -13.78 10.28
C HIS A 66 17.89 -12.53 9.50
N PRO A 67 16.67 -12.03 9.74
CA PRO A 67 16.06 -11.00 8.93
C PRO A 67 16.89 -9.71 8.99
N ASP A 68 17.18 -9.15 7.81
CA ASP A 68 17.97 -7.95 7.66
C ASP A 68 17.11 -6.79 7.16
N LEU A 69 17.22 -5.65 7.84
CA LEU A 69 16.44 -4.45 7.57
C LEU A 69 17.33 -3.42 6.87
N ILE A 70 17.12 -3.24 5.56
CA ILE A 70 18.04 -2.54 4.67
C ILE A 70 17.48 -1.15 4.33
N ASN A 71 18.25 -0.09 4.62
CA ASN A 71 17.85 1.30 4.33
C ASN A 71 18.13 1.73 2.88
N GLU A 72 19.16 1.17 2.26
CA GLU A 72 19.64 1.61 0.95
C GLU A 72 19.01 0.75 -0.15
N ALA A 73 18.22 1.36 -1.04
CA ALA A 73 17.53 0.65 -2.12
C ALA A 73 18.50 -0.19 -2.98
N ASN A 74 19.70 0.35 -3.27
CA ASN A 74 20.75 -0.38 -4.00
C ASN A 74 21.23 -1.63 -3.27
N ALA A 75 21.39 -1.57 -1.95
CA ALA A 75 21.82 -2.72 -1.16
C ALA A 75 20.67 -3.74 -1.05
N PHE A 76 19.43 -3.26 -0.89
CA PHE A 76 18.25 -4.10 -0.88
C PHE A 76 18.11 -4.86 -2.20
N ARG A 77 18.28 -4.21 -3.35
CA ARG A 77 18.22 -4.85 -4.67
C ARG A 77 19.34 -5.86 -4.95
N GLN A 78 20.47 -5.76 -4.26
CA GLN A 78 21.51 -6.80 -4.34
C GLN A 78 21.08 -8.06 -3.61
N SER A 79 20.30 -7.92 -2.54
CA SER A 79 19.74 -9.04 -1.79
C SER A 79 18.44 -9.58 -2.44
N CYS A 80 17.55 -8.70 -2.90
CA CYS A 80 16.26 -9.02 -3.53
C CYS A 80 16.22 -8.48 -4.98
N PRO A 81 16.74 -9.24 -5.97
CA PRO A 81 16.84 -8.79 -7.36
C PRO A 81 15.51 -8.87 -8.12
N SER A 82 14.59 -9.74 -7.71
CA SER A 82 13.23 -9.82 -8.25
C SER A 82 12.35 -8.69 -7.71
N PHE A 83 11.28 -8.38 -8.44
CA PHE A 83 10.23 -7.48 -7.98
C PHE A 83 9.05 -8.33 -7.53
N GLU A 84 8.59 -8.12 -6.31
CA GLU A 84 7.29 -8.65 -5.88
C GLU A 84 6.15 -7.99 -6.68
N GLN A 85 5.07 -8.73 -6.94
CA GLN A 85 3.86 -8.19 -7.59
C GLN A 85 2.91 -7.53 -6.59
N THR A 86 3.26 -7.57 -5.31
CA THR A 86 2.54 -6.91 -4.22
C THR A 86 3.29 -5.66 -3.77
N ILE A 87 2.76 -5.03 -2.72
CA ILE A 87 3.39 -3.90 -2.03
C ILE A 87 4.40 -4.33 -0.96
N VAL A 88 4.73 -5.61 -0.90
CA VAL A 88 5.76 -6.20 -0.05
C VAL A 88 7.12 -5.83 -0.63
N LEU A 89 7.95 -5.17 0.17
CA LEU A 89 9.32 -4.78 -0.21
C LEU A 89 10.32 -5.67 0.51
N GLY A 90 10.22 -6.96 0.26
CA GLY A 90 11.04 -7.99 0.88
C GLY A 90 11.31 -9.15 -0.06
N CYS A 91 12.11 -10.09 0.42
CA CYS A 91 12.21 -11.41 -0.19
C CYS A 91 12.68 -12.45 0.83
N TYR A 92 12.16 -13.67 0.69
CA TYR A 92 12.60 -14.87 1.38
C TYR A 92 13.45 -15.73 0.45
N HIS A 93 14.67 -16.02 0.88
CA HIS A 93 15.54 -16.99 0.22
C HIS A 93 15.37 -18.35 0.92
N SER A 94 15.05 -19.40 0.17
CA SER A 94 14.90 -20.76 0.70
C SER A 94 16.23 -21.54 0.72
N GLY A 95 16.24 -22.68 1.42
CA GLY A 95 17.38 -23.61 1.46
C GLY A 95 18.31 -23.45 2.66
N PHE A 96 19.49 -24.09 2.59
CA PHE A 96 20.43 -24.26 3.72
C PHE A 96 21.01 -22.95 4.27
N SER A 97 20.89 -21.85 3.52
CA SER A 97 21.24 -20.49 3.96
C SER A 97 20.04 -19.54 3.82
N SER A 98 18.85 -20.03 4.18
CA SER A 98 17.64 -19.22 4.20
C SER A 98 17.80 -17.89 4.89
N ALA A 99 17.27 -16.84 4.26
CA ALA A 99 17.44 -15.46 4.67
C ALA A 99 16.16 -14.67 4.36
N ILE A 100 15.84 -13.69 5.20
CA ILE A 100 14.81 -12.70 4.91
C ILE A 100 15.47 -11.32 4.80
N TYR A 101 15.16 -10.58 3.75
CA TYR A 101 15.59 -9.20 3.57
C TYR A 101 14.38 -8.31 3.44
N ILE A 102 14.38 -7.17 4.12
CA ILE A 102 13.26 -6.23 4.15
C ILE A 102 13.81 -4.84 3.86
N TYR A 103 13.21 -4.14 2.90
CA TYR A 103 13.51 -2.74 2.68
C TYR A 103 12.87 -1.88 3.77
N ASN A 104 13.68 -1.04 4.42
CA ASN A 104 13.22 -0.17 5.47
C ASN A 104 12.58 1.11 4.90
N VAL A 105 11.28 1.07 4.69
CA VAL A 105 10.51 2.25 4.28
C VAL A 105 10.54 3.29 5.40
N GLN A 106 11.22 4.41 5.16
CA GLN A 106 11.42 5.46 6.17
C GLN A 106 10.28 6.49 6.24
N ASP A 107 9.41 6.53 5.23
CA ASP A 107 8.29 7.47 5.21
C ASP A 107 7.23 7.06 6.25
N THR A 108 7.09 7.90 7.28
CA THR A 108 6.16 7.63 8.39
C THR A 108 4.69 7.55 8.00
N ARG A 109 4.31 8.09 6.83
CA ARG A 109 2.95 7.93 6.28
C ARG A 109 2.69 6.46 5.93
N LEU A 110 3.73 5.73 5.55
CA LEU A 110 3.71 4.31 5.19
C LEU A 110 4.07 3.38 6.35
N ASN A 111 4.02 3.87 7.59
CA ASN A 111 4.16 3.03 8.79
C ASN A 111 3.17 1.86 8.75
N GLY A 112 3.71 0.63 8.73
CA GLY A 112 2.97 -0.61 8.51
C GLY A 112 3.52 -1.44 7.34
N VAL A 113 4.19 -0.82 6.35
CA VAL A 113 4.74 -1.57 5.19
C VAL A 113 5.82 -2.56 5.62
N VAL A 114 6.72 -2.16 6.53
CA VAL A 114 7.80 -3.03 7.04
C VAL A 114 7.23 -4.21 7.83
N GLU A 115 6.21 -3.97 8.66
CA GLU A 115 5.49 -4.98 9.42
C GLU A 115 4.79 -6.00 8.51
N VAL A 116 3.98 -5.53 7.55
CA VAL A 116 3.31 -6.40 6.57
C VAL A 116 4.31 -7.21 5.76
N THR A 117 5.41 -6.58 5.33
CA THR A 117 6.48 -7.24 4.58
C THR A 117 7.13 -8.34 5.42
N ALA A 118 7.51 -8.04 6.67
CA ALA A 118 8.13 -9.02 7.55
C ALA A 118 7.21 -10.22 7.84
N ALA A 119 5.93 -9.97 8.08
CA ALA A 119 4.93 -11.02 8.25
C ALA A 119 4.78 -11.87 6.99
N HIS A 120 4.76 -11.24 5.81
CA HIS A 120 4.66 -11.92 4.50
C HIS A 120 5.88 -12.82 4.26
N GLU A 121 7.09 -12.30 4.41
CA GLU A 121 8.32 -13.09 4.21
C GLU A 121 8.48 -14.23 5.23
N MET A 122 8.04 -14.00 6.48
CA MET A 122 8.01 -15.05 7.50
C MET A 122 7.05 -16.17 7.10
N LEU A 123 5.93 -15.85 6.46
CA LEU A 123 4.96 -16.85 6.00
C LEU A 123 5.48 -17.67 4.82
N HIS A 124 6.28 -17.10 3.92
CA HIS A 124 7.00 -17.90 2.92
C HIS A 124 7.92 -18.92 3.58
N ALA A 125 8.70 -18.50 4.58
CA ALA A 125 9.54 -19.41 5.35
C ALA A 125 8.70 -20.49 6.08
N ALA A 126 7.52 -20.14 6.57
CA ALA A 126 6.61 -21.08 7.21
C ALA A 126 5.98 -22.07 6.22
N TYR A 127 5.59 -21.60 5.03
CA TYR A 127 5.01 -22.42 3.95
C TYR A 127 6.04 -23.39 3.38
N ASP A 128 7.29 -22.97 3.26
CA ASP A 128 8.42 -23.80 2.82
C ASP A 128 8.67 -24.98 3.77
N ARG A 129 8.41 -24.79 5.07
CA ARG A 129 8.54 -25.81 6.12
C ARG A 129 7.37 -26.81 6.19
N LEU A 130 6.27 -26.58 5.46
CA LEU A 130 5.12 -27.49 5.50
C LEU A 130 5.46 -28.84 4.87
N GLY A 131 5.08 -29.92 5.55
CA GLY A 131 5.05 -31.25 4.95
C GLY A 131 4.03 -31.33 3.81
N GLN A 132 4.20 -32.32 2.93
CA GLN A 132 3.38 -32.42 1.70
C GLN A 132 1.87 -32.52 1.98
N ASP A 133 1.46 -33.27 3.00
CA ASP A 133 0.05 -33.43 3.35
C ASP A 133 -0.56 -32.11 3.86
N ASP A 134 0.19 -31.39 4.71
CA ASP A 134 -0.23 -30.07 5.20
C ASP A 134 -0.29 -29.06 4.06
N LYS A 135 0.73 -29.02 3.19
CA LYS A 135 0.76 -28.13 2.03
C LYS A 135 -0.41 -28.43 1.09
N SER A 136 -0.72 -29.70 0.80
CA SER A 136 -1.89 -30.09 0.00
C SER A 136 -3.20 -29.62 0.62
N ARG A 137 -3.38 -29.82 1.93
CA ARG A 137 -4.58 -29.35 2.65
C ARG A 137 -4.73 -27.83 2.58
N ILE A 138 -3.66 -27.09 2.88
CA ILE A 138 -3.68 -25.63 2.87
C ILE A 138 -3.93 -25.08 1.47
N ASN A 139 -3.31 -25.65 0.44
CA ASN A 139 -3.54 -25.26 -0.95
C ASN A 139 -5.00 -25.46 -1.38
N GLY A 140 -5.66 -26.51 -0.88
CA GLY A 140 -7.09 -26.69 -1.06
C GLY A 140 -7.90 -25.54 -0.47
N LEU A 141 -7.61 -25.14 0.77
CA LEU A 141 -8.30 -24.03 1.45
C LEU A 141 -8.06 -22.68 0.76
N LEU A 142 -6.83 -22.42 0.30
CA LEU A 142 -6.48 -21.17 -0.39
C LEU A 142 -7.23 -21.04 -1.73
N ASN A 143 -7.28 -22.12 -2.51
CA ASN A 143 -8.00 -22.13 -3.78
C ASN A 143 -9.52 -21.99 -3.59
N ASP A 144 -10.06 -22.63 -2.56
CA ASP A 144 -11.48 -22.55 -2.21
C ASP A 144 -11.86 -21.12 -1.83
N PHE A 145 -11.10 -20.51 -0.90
CA PHE A 145 -11.30 -19.12 -0.50
C PHE A 145 -11.18 -18.15 -1.69
N TYR A 146 -10.16 -18.32 -2.52
CA TYR A 146 -9.98 -17.52 -3.73
C TYR A 146 -11.19 -17.59 -4.67
N SER A 147 -11.71 -18.80 -4.90
CA SER A 147 -12.79 -19.03 -5.85
C SER A 147 -14.15 -18.58 -5.33
N ASN A 148 -14.38 -18.75 -4.02
CA ASN A 148 -15.72 -18.65 -3.45
C ASN A 148 -15.93 -17.41 -2.58
N ASP A 149 -14.91 -16.93 -1.86
CA ASP A 149 -15.07 -15.95 -0.79
C ASP A 149 -14.30 -14.65 -1.00
N LEU A 150 -13.18 -14.66 -1.75
CA LEU A 150 -12.38 -13.46 -1.98
C LEU A 150 -13.18 -12.40 -2.77
N ARG A 151 -13.23 -11.18 -2.23
CA ARG A 151 -13.93 -10.02 -2.83
C ARG A 151 -13.09 -8.76 -2.95
N ASP A 152 -11.93 -8.72 -2.28
CA ASP A 152 -11.03 -7.58 -2.37
C ASP A 152 -10.48 -7.49 -3.80
N LYS A 153 -10.86 -6.43 -4.53
CA LYS A 153 -10.47 -6.22 -5.92
C LYS A 153 -8.97 -6.03 -6.08
N ARG A 154 -8.32 -5.34 -5.13
CA ARG A 154 -6.89 -5.10 -5.17
C ARG A 154 -6.14 -6.43 -5.07
N VAL A 155 -6.55 -7.29 -4.15
CA VAL A 155 -5.94 -8.63 -3.98
C VAL A 155 -6.25 -9.54 -5.18
N LEU A 156 -7.45 -9.46 -5.76
CA LEU A 156 -7.79 -10.19 -7.00
C LEU A 156 -6.86 -9.79 -8.16
N GLU A 157 -6.63 -8.49 -8.36
CA GLU A 157 -5.72 -7.96 -9.39
C GLU A 157 -4.26 -8.38 -9.16
N THR A 158 -3.80 -8.35 -7.91
CA THR A 158 -2.47 -8.86 -7.52
C THR A 158 -2.31 -10.35 -7.87
N ILE A 159 -3.29 -11.18 -7.51
CA ILE A 159 -3.26 -12.62 -7.81
C ILE A 159 -3.28 -12.88 -9.32
N ASP A 160 -4.06 -12.10 -10.08
CA ASP A 160 -4.10 -12.23 -11.55
C ASP A 160 -2.78 -11.83 -12.22
N THR A 161 -1.98 -10.98 -11.58
CA THR A 161 -0.60 -10.69 -12.00
C THR A 161 0.32 -11.87 -11.74
N TYR A 162 0.32 -12.45 -10.53
CA TYR A 162 1.14 -13.62 -10.22
C TYR A 162 0.83 -14.83 -11.11
N LYS A 163 -0.44 -15.04 -11.48
CA LYS A 163 -0.80 -16.09 -12.45
C LYS A 163 -0.09 -15.94 -13.80
N GLN A 164 0.24 -14.71 -14.20
CA GLN A 164 0.89 -14.42 -15.47
C GLN A 164 2.42 -14.44 -15.36
N THR A 165 2.96 -13.99 -14.23
CA THR A 165 4.41 -13.83 -14.05
C THR A 165 5.06 -15.07 -13.42
N GLU A 166 4.45 -15.63 -12.37
CA GLU A 166 5.04 -16.64 -11.48
C GLU A 166 4.00 -17.70 -11.05
N PRO A 167 3.40 -18.44 -12.00
CA PRO A 167 2.29 -19.36 -11.70
C PRO A 167 2.67 -20.50 -10.75
N ASP A 168 3.95 -20.88 -10.69
CA ASP A 168 4.43 -21.97 -9.82
C ASP A 168 4.51 -21.55 -8.34
N GLU A 169 4.65 -20.25 -8.05
CA GLU A 169 4.69 -19.69 -6.70
C GLU A 169 3.32 -19.19 -6.22
N LEU A 170 2.31 -19.17 -7.09
CA LEU A 170 1.00 -18.57 -6.83
C LEU A 170 0.36 -18.99 -5.49
N LEU A 171 0.44 -20.27 -5.12
CA LEU A 171 -0.15 -20.75 -3.87
C LEU A 171 0.66 -20.34 -2.63
N ASN A 172 1.97 -20.21 -2.78
CA ASN A 172 2.85 -19.66 -1.76
C ASN A 172 2.56 -18.16 -1.56
N GLU A 173 2.33 -17.42 -2.65
CA GLU A 173 1.91 -16.02 -2.58
C GLU A 173 0.53 -15.85 -1.97
N MET A 174 -0.46 -16.62 -2.42
CA MET A 174 -1.81 -16.60 -1.84
C MET A 174 -1.78 -16.92 -0.34
N HIS A 175 -0.90 -17.82 0.09
CA HIS A 175 -0.70 -18.15 1.50
C HIS A 175 -0.25 -16.93 2.31
N SER A 176 0.74 -16.19 1.84
CA SER A 176 1.25 -15.01 2.53
C SER A 176 0.25 -13.83 2.44
N ILE A 177 -0.24 -13.51 1.24
CA ILE A 177 -1.16 -12.38 0.97
C ILE A 177 -2.46 -12.49 1.77
N PHE A 178 -3.09 -13.67 1.79
CA PHE A 178 -4.36 -13.82 2.52
C PHE A 178 -4.20 -13.60 4.02
N ALA A 179 -3.06 -13.99 4.57
CA ALA A 179 -2.79 -13.82 5.99
C ALA A 179 -2.55 -12.36 6.36
N THR A 180 -1.84 -11.62 5.51
CA THR A 180 -1.31 -10.29 5.82
C THR A 180 -2.19 -9.15 5.30
N GLU A 181 -3.01 -9.38 4.27
CA GLU A 181 -3.72 -8.31 3.57
C GLU A 181 -5.24 -8.49 3.53
N VAL A 182 -5.75 -9.73 3.68
CA VAL A 182 -7.19 -9.99 3.56
C VAL A 182 -7.86 -10.04 4.92
N GLY A 183 -8.83 -9.15 5.13
CA GLY A 183 -9.74 -9.20 6.28
C GLY A 183 -10.79 -10.29 6.11
N GLY A 184 -11.09 -11.02 7.20
CA GLY A 184 -12.18 -11.99 7.26
C GLY A 184 -11.95 -13.23 6.39
N LEU A 185 -11.11 -14.16 6.87
CA LEU A 185 -10.93 -15.46 6.21
C LEU A 185 -12.01 -16.46 6.68
N THR A 186 -12.08 -17.61 6.02
CA THR A 186 -12.85 -18.75 6.52
C THR A 186 -12.31 -19.20 7.88
N PHE A 187 -13.15 -19.87 8.67
CA PHE A 187 -12.77 -20.34 10.01
C PHE A 187 -11.54 -21.25 9.97
N GLU A 188 -11.42 -22.10 8.95
CA GLU A 188 -10.33 -23.03 8.74
C GLU A 188 -9.00 -22.31 8.45
N LEU A 189 -9.02 -21.26 7.62
CA LEU A 189 -7.84 -20.45 7.35
C LEU A 189 -7.45 -19.61 8.57
N GLU A 190 -8.40 -18.97 9.26
CA GLU A 190 -8.11 -18.26 10.51
C GLU A 190 -7.48 -19.19 11.55
N SER A 191 -8.05 -20.38 11.74
CA SER A 191 -7.53 -21.39 12.68
C SER A 191 -6.12 -21.85 12.30
N TYR A 192 -5.81 -21.89 11.01
CA TYR A 192 -4.47 -22.21 10.53
C TYR A 192 -3.47 -21.07 10.82
N TYR A 193 -3.82 -19.82 10.53
CA TYR A 193 -2.93 -18.68 10.74
C TYR A 193 -2.74 -18.28 12.22
N GLN A 194 -3.61 -18.74 13.14
CA GLN A 194 -3.40 -18.62 14.59
C GLN A 194 -2.08 -19.25 15.07
N ARG A 195 -1.52 -20.18 14.30
CA ARG A 195 -0.18 -20.73 14.57
C ARG A 195 0.91 -19.66 14.49
N TYR A 196 0.73 -18.65 13.65
CA TYR A 196 1.75 -17.65 13.35
C TYR A 196 1.47 -16.30 14.00
N PHE A 197 0.21 -15.92 14.17
CA PHE A 197 -0.17 -14.62 14.72
C PHE A 197 -1.14 -14.77 15.90
N GLY A 198 -0.79 -14.14 17.03
CA GLY A 198 -1.70 -14.03 18.17
C GLY A 198 -2.89 -13.10 17.88
N ASN A 199 -2.71 -12.14 16.97
CA ASN A 199 -3.77 -11.29 16.44
C ASN A 199 -3.51 -10.92 14.98
N ARG A 200 -3.88 -11.81 14.04
CA ARG A 200 -3.74 -11.59 12.60
C ARG A 200 -4.37 -10.27 12.11
N SER A 201 -5.47 -9.84 12.73
CA SER A 201 -6.14 -8.58 12.36
C SER A 201 -5.26 -7.34 12.58
N ALA A 202 -4.26 -7.41 13.46
CA ALA A 202 -3.28 -6.34 13.62
C ALA A 202 -2.37 -6.21 12.38
N VAL A 203 -1.97 -7.33 11.77
CA VAL A 203 -1.16 -7.35 10.54
C VAL A 203 -1.99 -6.80 9.37
N VAL A 204 -3.23 -7.27 9.22
CA VAL A 204 -4.15 -6.76 8.19
C VAL A 204 -4.42 -5.27 8.36
N ALA A 205 -4.47 -4.77 9.59
CA ALA A 205 -4.66 -3.34 9.86
C ALA A 205 -3.49 -2.50 9.34
N PHE A 206 -2.25 -3.02 9.38
CA PHE A 206 -1.11 -2.34 8.74
C PHE A 206 -1.29 -2.26 7.22
N ALA A 207 -1.76 -3.35 6.58
CA ALA A 207 -2.02 -3.39 5.15
C ALA A 207 -3.09 -2.39 4.72
N SER A 208 -4.22 -2.37 5.43
CA SER A 208 -5.31 -1.41 5.18
C SER A 208 -4.82 0.03 5.33
N LYS A 209 -4.06 0.31 6.40
CA LYS A 209 -3.66 1.68 6.74
C LYS A 209 -2.83 2.34 5.65
N TYR A 210 -1.77 1.70 5.16
CA TYR A 210 -0.97 2.35 4.11
C TYR A 210 -1.73 2.32 2.77
N ALA A 211 -2.55 1.31 2.47
CA ALA A 211 -3.34 1.28 1.25
C ALA A 211 -4.33 2.46 1.19
N ASP A 212 -4.90 2.82 2.34
CA ASP A 212 -5.78 3.98 2.51
C ASP A 212 -5.05 5.31 2.26
N GLU A 213 -3.75 5.42 2.53
CA GLU A 213 -2.95 6.62 2.18
C GLU A 213 -2.95 6.87 0.67
N PHE A 214 -2.88 5.83 -0.16
CA PHE A 214 -2.97 5.98 -1.62
C PHE A 214 -4.41 6.21 -2.07
N ALA A 215 -5.33 5.36 -1.61
CA ALA A 215 -6.72 5.38 -2.06
C ALA A 215 -7.42 6.71 -1.74
N SER A 216 -7.24 7.24 -0.53
CA SER A 216 -7.85 8.51 -0.10
C SER A 216 -7.35 9.70 -0.92
N ARG A 217 -6.05 9.73 -1.26
CA ARG A 217 -5.43 10.81 -2.03
C ARG A 217 -5.85 10.76 -3.49
N ILE A 218 -5.87 9.57 -4.10
CA ILE A 218 -6.39 9.37 -5.46
C ILE A 218 -7.86 9.81 -5.55
N ALA A 219 -8.68 9.40 -4.58
CA ALA A 219 -10.09 9.80 -4.53
C ALA A 219 -10.26 11.33 -4.40
N THR A 220 -9.45 11.97 -3.56
CA THR A 220 -9.49 13.42 -3.34
C THR A 220 -9.00 14.20 -4.57
N ILE A 221 -7.94 13.74 -5.24
CA ILE A 221 -7.49 14.32 -6.52
C ILE A 221 -8.62 14.29 -7.54
N LYS A 222 -9.28 13.14 -7.70
CA LYS A 222 -10.40 12.97 -8.62
C LYS A 222 -11.60 13.86 -8.27
N ASP A 223 -11.83 14.12 -7.00
CA ASP A 223 -12.85 15.06 -6.54
C ASP A 223 -12.48 16.50 -6.89
N TYR A 224 -11.23 16.90 -6.65
CA TYR A 224 -10.73 18.21 -7.05
C TYR A 224 -10.82 18.45 -8.56
N GLU A 225 -10.50 17.45 -9.38
CA GLU A 225 -10.66 17.53 -10.85
C GLU A 225 -12.12 17.83 -11.25
N GLN A 226 -13.10 17.18 -10.62
CA GLN A 226 -14.53 17.42 -10.90
C GLN A 226 -14.98 18.82 -10.45
N GLN A 227 -14.51 19.27 -9.29
CA GLN A 227 -14.78 20.61 -8.79
C GLN A 227 -14.16 21.69 -9.69
N LEU A 228 -12.93 21.47 -10.18
CA LEU A 228 -12.24 22.38 -11.12
C LEU A 228 -13.02 22.51 -12.43
N VAL A 229 -13.48 21.40 -13.01
CA VAL A 229 -14.30 21.43 -14.24
C VAL A 229 -15.59 22.23 -14.02
N THR A 230 -16.28 22.00 -12.91
CA THR A 230 -17.52 22.70 -12.58
C THR A 230 -17.30 24.20 -12.38
N LEU A 231 -16.26 24.57 -11.63
CA LEU A 231 -15.96 25.96 -11.32
C LEU A 231 -15.46 26.72 -12.55
N LYS A 232 -14.69 26.07 -13.43
CA LYS A 232 -14.29 26.65 -14.71
C LYS A 232 -15.50 26.99 -15.58
N ALA A 233 -16.45 26.07 -15.71
CA ALA A 233 -17.68 26.31 -16.48
C ALA A 233 -18.51 27.46 -15.88
N LYS A 234 -18.57 27.56 -14.55
CA LYS A 234 -19.23 28.67 -13.85
C LYS A 234 -18.55 30.02 -14.15
N ILE A 235 -17.21 30.07 -14.05
CA ILE A 235 -16.40 31.25 -14.37
C ILE A 235 -16.64 31.69 -15.81
N ASP A 236 -16.60 30.76 -16.77
CA ASP A 236 -16.82 31.07 -18.19
C ASP A 236 -18.22 31.65 -18.44
N SER A 237 -19.24 31.10 -17.79
CA SER A 237 -20.61 31.62 -17.86
C SER A 237 -20.73 33.01 -17.24
N GLN A 238 -20.02 33.29 -16.14
CA GLN A 238 -20.01 34.60 -15.49
C GLN A 238 -19.29 35.64 -16.35
N GLU A 239 -18.14 35.30 -16.93
CA GLU A 239 -17.40 36.18 -17.83
C GLU A 239 -18.24 36.56 -19.05
N GLN A 240 -18.93 35.59 -19.66
CA GLN A 240 -19.83 35.86 -20.79
C GLN A 240 -20.99 36.77 -20.39
N ALA A 241 -21.66 36.48 -19.26
CA ALA A 241 -22.79 37.27 -18.77
C ALA A 241 -22.39 38.71 -18.44
N LEU A 242 -21.25 38.88 -17.74
CA LEU A 242 -20.69 40.20 -17.43
C LEU A 242 -20.28 40.95 -18.71
N GLY A 243 -19.74 40.26 -19.71
CA GLY A 243 -19.47 40.84 -21.03
C GLY A 243 -20.72 41.45 -21.66
N SER A 244 -21.82 40.68 -21.74
CA SER A 244 -23.09 41.17 -22.26
C SER A 244 -23.72 42.29 -21.41
N GLN A 245 -23.61 42.21 -20.08
CA GLN A 245 -24.07 43.26 -19.18
C GLN A 245 -23.30 44.58 -19.38
N LEU A 246 -21.99 44.50 -19.61
CA LEU A 246 -21.16 45.67 -19.88
C LEU A 246 -21.56 46.35 -21.20
N GLU A 247 -21.76 45.58 -22.27
CA GLU A 247 -22.24 46.11 -23.56
C GLU A 247 -23.59 46.83 -23.42
N GLN A 248 -24.51 46.26 -22.62
CA GLN A 248 -25.81 46.85 -22.33
C GLN A 248 -25.66 48.15 -21.51
N LEU A 249 -24.81 48.16 -20.47
CA LEU A 249 -24.51 49.35 -19.68
C LEU A 249 -23.94 50.48 -20.54
N GLU A 250 -23.05 50.17 -21.50
CA GLU A 250 -22.54 51.16 -22.43
C GLU A 250 -23.64 51.73 -23.35
N ALA A 251 -24.58 50.88 -23.80
CA ALA A 251 -25.73 51.32 -24.59
C ALA A 251 -26.66 52.25 -23.78
N ASP A 252 -26.96 51.87 -22.54
CA ASP A 252 -27.80 52.67 -21.63
C ASP A 252 -27.13 53.99 -21.26
N ARG A 253 -25.79 53.98 -21.10
CA ARG A 253 -25.00 55.19 -20.90
C ARG A 253 -25.14 56.15 -22.09
N ARG A 254 -24.97 55.66 -23.32
CA ARG A 254 -25.14 56.47 -24.54
C ARG A 254 -26.56 57.04 -24.65
N ARG A 255 -27.57 56.26 -24.28
CA ARG A 255 -28.97 56.72 -24.24
C ARG A 255 -29.18 57.85 -23.22
N LEU A 256 -28.65 57.70 -22.01
CA LEU A 256 -28.71 58.73 -20.97
C LEU A 256 -28.01 60.03 -21.42
N ASP A 257 -26.82 59.92 -22.01
CA ASP A 257 -26.08 61.07 -22.53
C ASP A 257 -26.88 61.79 -23.65
N SER A 258 -27.57 61.03 -24.51
CA SER A 258 -28.46 61.58 -25.54
C SER A 258 -29.67 62.32 -24.96
N LEU A 259 -30.38 61.74 -23.99
CA LEU A 259 -31.52 62.37 -23.32
C LEU A 259 -31.11 63.68 -22.62
N ARG A 260 -29.92 63.68 -22.00
CA ARG A 260 -29.37 64.88 -21.37
C ARG A 260 -29.05 65.96 -22.40
N ALA A 261 -28.45 65.59 -23.53
CA ALA A 261 -28.08 66.52 -24.59
C ALA A 261 -29.31 67.11 -25.32
N SER A 262 -30.40 66.35 -25.46
CA SER A 262 -31.65 66.80 -26.08
C SER A 262 -32.54 67.64 -25.15
N GLY A 263 -32.15 67.84 -23.89
CA GLY A 263 -32.93 68.59 -22.89
C GLY A 263 -34.12 67.81 -22.32
N GLN A 264 -34.19 66.51 -22.57
CA GLN A 264 -35.22 65.59 -22.04
C GLN A 264 -34.92 65.20 -20.58
N ILE A 265 -34.91 66.20 -19.69
CA ILE A 265 -34.46 66.04 -18.30
C ILE A 265 -35.40 65.13 -17.49
N GLY A 266 -36.70 65.13 -17.79
CA GLY A 266 -37.68 64.26 -17.14
C GLY A 266 -37.40 62.78 -17.41
N GLU A 267 -37.26 62.40 -18.69
CA GLU A 267 -36.94 61.02 -19.07
C GLU A 267 -35.54 60.60 -18.62
N TYR A 268 -34.57 61.51 -18.67
CA TYR A 268 -33.22 61.28 -18.14
C TYR A 268 -33.28 60.90 -16.66
N ASN A 269 -33.89 61.74 -15.82
CA ASN A 269 -33.99 61.50 -14.38
C ASN A 269 -34.76 60.22 -14.05
N ALA A 270 -35.77 59.87 -14.85
CA ALA A 270 -36.54 58.63 -14.68
C ALA A 270 -35.71 57.36 -15.02
N ALA A 271 -34.76 57.45 -15.94
CA ALA A 271 -33.93 56.31 -16.37
C ALA A 271 -32.68 56.09 -15.48
N VAL A 272 -32.19 57.13 -14.80
CA VAL A 272 -30.99 57.06 -13.94
C VAL A 272 -31.06 55.97 -12.86
N PRO A 273 -32.18 55.78 -12.11
CA PRO A 273 -32.26 54.74 -11.09
C PRO A 273 -32.04 53.32 -11.65
N ALA A 274 -32.63 53.01 -12.79
CA ALA A 274 -32.47 51.70 -13.44
C ALA A 274 -31.03 51.47 -13.91
N PHE A 275 -30.41 52.50 -14.51
CA PHE A 275 -29.00 52.44 -14.89
C PHE A 275 -28.08 52.20 -13.69
N ASN A 276 -28.28 52.94 -12.59
CA ASN A 276 -27.50 52.76 -11.37
C ASN A 276 -27.70 51.37 -10.76
N GLY A 277 -28.93 50.82 -10.82
CA GLY A 277 -29.22 49.44 -10.43
C GLY A 277 -28.41 48.43 -11.25
N ALA A 278 -28.42 48.55 -12.57
CA ALA A 278 -27.65 47.67 -13.46
C ALA A 278 -26.13 47.77 -13.23
N VAL A 279 -25.61 48.97 -12.92
CA VAL A 279 -24.19 49.15 -12.55
C VAL A 279 -23.86 48.43 -11.24
N ASN A 280 -24.75 48.48 -10.25
CA ASN A 280 -24.55 47.75 -8.99
C ASN A 280 -24.57 46.24 -9.23
N ASP A 281 -25.54 45.72 -9.98
CA ASP A 281 -25.63 44.30 -10.31
C ASP A 281 -24.38 43.80 -11.06
N TYR A 282 -23.85 44.60 -12.00
CA TYR A 282 -22.59 44.31 -12.67
C TYR A 282 -21.41 44.25 -11.69
N ASN A 283 -21.30 45.23 -10.79
CA ASN A 283 -20.24 45.28 -9.80
C ASN A 283 -20.30 44.07 -8.84
N ASP A 284 -21.50 43.68 -8.41
CA ASP A 284 -21.71 42.49 -7.58
C ASP A 284 -21.32 41.21 -8.33
N GLY A 285 -21.67 41.11 -9.61
CA GLY A 285 -21.24 40.02 -10.48
C GLY A 285 -19.71 39.94 -10.63
N VAL A 286 -19.03 41.08 -10.78
CA VAL A 286 -17.56 41.14 -10.82
C VAL A 286 -16.94 40.67 -9.50
N VAL A 287 -17.52 41.03 -8.36
CA VAL A 287 -17.08 40.56 -7.04
C VAL A 287 -17.22 39.04 -6.95
N GLN A 288 -18.36 38.50 -7.37
CA GLN A 288 -18.60 37.06 -7.35
C GLN A 288 -17.64 36.29 -8.30
N LEU A 289 -17.43 36.79 -9.52
CA LEU A 289 -16.47 36.21 -10.47
C LEU A 289 -15.06 36.16 -9.87
N ARG A 290 -14.61 37.25 -9.22
CA ARG A 290 -13.30 37.28 -8.56
C ARG A 290 -13.19 36.27 -7.43
N ALA A 291 -14.26 36.08 -6.66
CA ALA A 291 -14.31 35.08 -5.60
C ALA A 291 -14.22 33.65 -6.17
N ASP A 292 -14.97 33.36 -7.24
CA ASP A 292 -14.94 32.06 -7.90
C ASP A 292 -13.57 31.76 -8.55
N ILE A 293 -12.93 32.76 -9.19
CA ILE A 293 -11.55 32.64 -9.71
C ILE A 293 -10.56 32.38 -8.56
N ALA A 294 -10.70 33.06 -7.43
CA ALA A 294 -9.84 32.83 -6.27
C ALA A 294 -10.00 31.41 -5.72
N GLN A 295 -11.23 30.91 -5.62
CA GLN A 295 -11.52 29.53 -5.21
C GLN A 295 -10.92 28.52 -6.20
N TYR A 296 -11.03 28.78 -7.52
CA TYR A 296 -10.45 27.92 -8.55
C TYR A 296 -8.94 27.81 -8.38
N ASN A 297 -8.25 28.95 -8.21
CA ASN A 297 -6.81 28.97 -8.03
C ASN A 297 -6.37 28.26 -6.73
N GLN A 298 -7.13 28.40 -5.65
CA GLN A 298 -6.88 27.66 -4.40
C GLN A 298 -7.02 26.16 -4.60
N LEU A 299 -8.05 25.72 -5.33
CA LEU A 299 -8.27 24.31 -5.62
C LEU A 299 -7.19 23.71 -6.53
N VAL A 300 -6.72 24.47 -7.54
CA VAL A 300 -5.55 24.07 -8.36
C VAL A 300 -4.30 23.88 -7.48
N ALA A 301 -4.05 24.81 -6.54
CA ALA A 301 -2.91 24.69 -5.64
C ALA A 301 -3.03 23.47 -4.72
N ALA A 302 -4.21 23.20 -4.16
CA ALA A 302 -4.47 22.03 -3.33
C ALA A 302 -4.32 20.72 -4.12
N HIS A 303 -4.84 20.66 -5.35
CA HIS A 303 -4.66 19.54 -6.26
C HIS A 303 -3.19 19.25 -6.53
N ASN A 304 -2.41 20.27 -6.90
CA ASN A 304 -1.00 20.09 -7.23
C ASN A 304 -0.16 19.66 -6.02
N ALA A 305 -0.46 20.21 -4.83
CA ALA A 305 0.18 19.80 -3.59
C ALA A 305 -0.11 18.31 -3.29
N LEU A 306 -1.37 17.90 -3.40
CA LEU A 306 -1.77 16.52 -3.15
C LEU A 306 -1.19 15.53 -4.16
N ALA A 307 -1.13 15.91 -5.44
CA ALA A 307 -0.49 15.11 -6.48
C ALA A 307 1.01 14.95 -6.22
N ALA A 308 1.70 16.01 -5.76
CA ALA A 308 3.10 15.93 -5.36
C ALA A 308 3.31 15.03 -4.13
N GLU A 309 2.42 15.10 -3.13
CA GLU A 309 2.44 14.21 -1.97
C GLU A 309 2.26 12.74 -2.38
N LEU A 310 1.32 12.46 -3.30
CA LEU A 310 1.08 11.11 -3.82
C LEU A 310 2.30 10.58 -4.60
N SER A 311 2.92 11.42 -5.45
CA SER A 311 4.17 11.06 -6.13
C SER A 311 5.27 10.71 -5.12
N SER A 312 5.44 11.54 -4.09
CA SER A 312 6.43 11.30 -3.03
C SER A 312 6.17 10.00 -2.26
N LEU A 313 4.91 9.57 -2.09
CA LEU A 313 4.60 8.27 -1.49
C LEU A 313 5.05 7.12 -2.39
N TYR A 314 4.79 7.19 -3.70
CA TYR A 314 5.28 6.19 -4.64
C TYR A 314 6.80 6.13 -4.65
N ASP A 315 7.48 7.28 -4.68
CA ASP A 315 8.95 7.34 -4.64
C ASP A 315 9.53 6.69 -3.38
N SER A 316 8.83 6.77 -2.25
CA SER A 316 9.27 6.14 -1.00
C SER A 316 9.14 4.61 -0.98
N LEU A 317 8.36 4.04 -1.91
CA LEU A 317 8.26 2.60 -2.14
C LEU A 317 9.08 2.15 -3.36
N ASP A 318 9.54 3.09 -4.18
CA ASP A 318 10.30 2.79 -5.38
C ASP A 318 11.73 2.37 -5.01
N THR A 319 11.95 1.07 -5.08
CA THR A 319 13.28 0.47 -4.94
C THR A 319 13.92 0.18 -6.30
N SER A 320 13.28 0.56 -7.41
CA SER A 320 13.85 0.41 -8.75
C SER A 320 15.08 1.29 -8.90
N LEU A 321 16.12 0.75 -9.54
CA LEU A 321 17.32 1.52 -9.83
C LEU A 321 16.95 2.56 -10.89
N ALA A 322 17.02 3.85 -10.58
CA ALA A 322 17.21 4.86 -11.62
C ALA A 322 18.42 4.42 -12.45
N PRO A 323 18.36 4.46 -13.81
CA PRO A 323 19.41 3.89 -14.64
C PRO A 323 20.74 4.53 -14.25
N GLN A 324 21.69 3.70 -13.81
CA GLN A 324 23.07 4.11 -13.76
C GLN A 324 23.42 4.55 -15.17
N THR A 325 23.67 5.84 -15.35
CA THR A 325 24.26 6.35 -16.59
C THR A 325 25.51 5.52 -16.85
N ALA A 326 25.43 4.68 -17.89
CA ALA A 326 26.55 3.90 -18.36
C ALA A 326 27.75 4.83 -18.56
N ARG A 327 28.87 4.51 -17.91
CA ARG A 327 30.18 4.97 -18.33
C ARG A 327 30.80 3.89 -19.20
#